data_AF-A0A1Y1QAM9-F1
#
_entry.id   AF-A0A1Y1QAM9-F1
#
_cell.length_a   1.000
_cell.length_b   1.000
_cell.length_c   1.000
_cell.angle_alpha   90.00
_cell.angle_beta   90.00
_cell.angle_gamma   90.00
#
_symmetry.space_group_name_H-M   'P 1'
#
loop_
_entity.id
_entity.type
_entity.pdbx_description
1 polymer ?
#
loop_
_entity_poly.entity_id
_entity_poly.type
_entity_poly.pdbx_seq_one_letter_code
_entity_poly.pdbx_strand_id
1 'polypeptide(L)'
;MAGAQVECLQRVQVVLPVGKRVVWITTAAVAGALPANKAHTLLGQECDALVFDAHSGFNVNAFAAVSGTLCGGGVLYLVFVDTAVG
;
A
#
# COMPACT_ATOMS: atom_id res chain seq x y z
N MET A 1 -9.43 -10.18 13.58
CA MET A 1 -10.55 -10.03 12.62
C MET A 1 -9.99 -9.54 11.29
N ALA A 2 -9.64 -10.45 10.37
CA ALA A 2 -9.02 -10.10 9.08
C ALA A 2 -10.02 -9.52 8.04
N GLY A 3 -11.32 -9.63 8.30
CA GLY A 3 -12.38 -9.19 7.38
C GLY A 3 -12.36 -7.67 7.10
N ALA A 4 -12.10 -6.84 8.12
CA ALA A 4 -12.11 -5.39 7.96
C ALA A 4 -10.97 -4.86 7.06
N GLN A 5 -9.78 -5.47 7.17
CA GLN A 5 -8.62 -5.12 6.33
C GLN A 5 -8.88 -5.49 4.86
N VAL A 6 -9.41 -6.69 4.61
CA VAL A 6 -9.73 -7.15 3.25
C VAL A 6 -10.79 -6.26 2.61
N GLU A 7 -11.83 -5.88 3.36
CA GLU A 7 -12.89 -5.01 2.84
C GLU A 7 -12.36 -3.60 2.51
N CYS A 8 -11.47 -3.06 3.35
CA CYS A 8 -10.84 -1.76 3.09
C CYS A 8 -9.97 -1.80 1.83
N LEU A 9 -9.15 -2.84 1.67
CA LEU A 9 -8.32 -3.04 0.48
C LEU A 9 -9.18 -3.22 -0.79
N GLN A 10 -10.31 -3.94 -0.70
CA GLN A 10 -11.26 -4.03 -1.81
C GLN A 10 -11.85 -2.67 -2.19
N ARG A 11 -12.18 -1.80 -1.22
CA ARG A 11 -12.64 -0.44 -1.54
C ARG A 11 -11.57 0.39 -2.22
N VAL A 12 -10.31 0.25 -1.78
CA VAL A 12 -9.19 0.93 -2.45
C VAL A 12 -9.06 0.49 -3.91
N GLN A 13 -9.29 -0.80 -4.24
CA GLN A 13 -9.30 -1.28 -5.63
C GLN A 13 -10.27 -0.50 -6.53
N VAL A 14 -11.41 -0.08 -5.99
CA VAL A 14 -12.43 0.65 -6.74
C VAL A 14 -12.05 2.11 -6.98
N VAL A 15 -11.27 2.71 -6.06
CA VAL A 15 -10.87 4.13 -6.12
C VAL A 15 -9.57 4.33 -6.89
N LEU A 16 -8.81 3.26 -7.13
CA LEU A 16 -7.52 3.34 -7.79
C LEU A 16 -7.62 3.79 -9.24
N PRO A 17 -6.65 4.59 -9.71
CA PRO A 17 -6.63 5.07 -11.08
C PRO A 17 -6.45 3.91 -12.07
N VAL A 18 -7.39 3.78 -13.01
CA VAL A 18 -7.35 2.75 -14.06
C VAL A 18 -6.28 3.10 -15.09
N GLY A 19 -5.47 2.12 -15.49
CA GLY A 19 -4.42 2.29 -16.51
C GLY A 19 -3.14 2.98 -16.02
N LYS A 20 -3.01 3.20 -14.71
CA LYS A 20 -1.83 3.76 -14.06
C LYS A 20 -1.05 2.70 -13.28
N ARG A 21 0.23 2.95 -13.00
CA ARG A 21 1.06 2.00 -12.28
C ARG A 21 0.79 2.08 -10.79
N VAL A 22 0.02 1.12 -10.28
CA VAL A 22 -0.33 1.01 -8.86
C VAL A 22 0.55 -0.02 -8.17
N VAL A 23 1.15 0.37 -7.05
CA VAL A 23 1.93 -0.51 -6.17
C VAL A 23 1.14 -0.77 -4.89
N TRP A 24 1.08 -2.03 -4.48
CA TRP A 24 0.44 -2.45 -3.24
C TRP A 24 1.48 -3.00 -2.28
N ILE A 25 1.62 -2.35 -1.12
CA ILE A 25 2.46 -2.80 -0.02
C ILE A 25 1.56 -3.31 1.10
N THR A 26 1.25 -4.60 1.07
CA THR A 26 0.41 -5.26 2.06
C THR A 26 0.81 -6.72 2.22
N THR A 27 0.57 -7.28 3.41
CA THR A 27 0.66 -8.72 3.66
C THR A 27 -0.65 -9.45 3.35
N ALA A 28 -1.72 -8.73 3.04
CA ALA A 28 -2.99 -9.31 2.63
C ALA A 28 -2.87 -9.97 1.25
N ALA A 29 -3.73 -10.96 0.99
CA ALA A 29 -3.79 -11.68 -0.28
C ALA A 29 -4.43 -10.81 -1.38
N VAL A 30 -3.71 -9.80 -1.85
CA VAL A 30 -4.08 -8.95 -2.99
C VAL A 30 -3.17 -9.26 -4.16
N ALA A 31 -3.73 -9.40 -5.35
CA ALA A 31 -2.97 -9.69 -6.57
C ALA A 31 -1.95 -8.58 -6.85
N GLY A 32 -0.67 -8.94 -6.98
CA GLY A 32 0.42 -7.99 -7.21
C GLY A 32 0.89 -7.23 -5.95
N ALA A 33 0.37 -7.58 -4.77
CA ALA A 33 0.86 -7.01 -3.52
C ALA A 33 2.24 -7.56 -3.14
N LEU A 34 3.07 -6.66 -2.61
CA LEU A 34 4.38 -6.94 -2.08
C LEU A 34 4.37 -6.73 -0.57
N PRO A 35 4.99 -7.60 0.22
CA PRO A 35 5.18 -7.34 1.63
C PRO A 35 6.13 -6.14 1.80
N ALA A 36 5.99 -5.41 2.92
CA ALA A 36 6.86 -4.26 3.24
C ALA A 36 8.37 -4.61 3.18
N ASN A 37 8.75 -5.85 3.51
CA ASN A 37 10.13 -6.31 3.39
C ASN A 37 10.66 -6.34 1.95
N LYS A 38 9.79 -6.41 0.92
CA LYS A 38 10.18 -6.32 -0.49
C LYS A 38 10.00 -4.92 -1.08
N ALA A 39 9.55 -3.95 -0.30
CA ALA A 39 9.33 -2.57 -0.77
C ALA A 39 10.62 -1.94 -1.34
N HIS A 40 11.79 -2.31 -0.82
CA HIS A 40 13.08 -1.84 -1.32
C HIS A 40 13.37 -2.25 -2.77
N THR A 41 12.74 -3.31 -3.30
CA THR A 41 12.95 -3.72 -4.70
C THR A 41 12.29 -2.77 -5.69
N LEU A 42 11.44 -1.86 -5.21
CA LEU A 42 10.76 -0.84 -6.01
C LEU A 42 11.56 0.46 -6.07
N LEU A 43 12.60 0.61 -5.24
CA LEU A 43 13.47 1.79 -5.25
C LEU A 43 14.04 2.05 -6.66
N GLY A 44 13.99 3.31 -7.08
CA GLY A 44 14.42 3.72 -8.42
C GLY A 44 13.40 3.43 -9.52
N GLN A 45 12.23 2.90 -9.17
CA GLN A 45 11.09 2.84 -10.07
C GLN A 45 10.13 4.00 -9.81
N GLU A 46 9.26 4.21 -10.77
CA GLU A 46 8.27 5.27 -10.79
C GLU A 46 6.86 4.65 -10.69
N CYS A 47 6.05 5.13 -9.76
CA CYS A 47 4.65 4.73 -9.62
C CYS A 47 3.71 5.94 -9.52
N ASP A 48 2.51 5.80 -10.09
CA ASP A 48 1.47 6.83 -10.03
C ASP A 48 0.60 6.69 -8.77
N ALA A 49 0.44 5.48 -8.25
CA ALA A 49 -0.32 5.27 -7.03
C ALA A 49 0.32 4.19 -6.17
N LEU A 50 0.23 4.40 -4.85
CA LEU A 50 0.85 3.54 -3.86
C LEU A 50 -0.14 3.29 -2.73
N VAL A 51 -0.45 2.02 -2.46
CA VAL A 51 -1.27 1.60 -1.33
C VAL A 51 -0.35 1.01 -0.27
N PHE A 52 -0.26 1.65 0.90
CA PHE A 52 0.55 1.17 2.01
C PHE A 52 -0.33 0.73 3.17
N ASP A 53 -0.17 -0.52 3.56
CA ASP A 53 -0.91 -1.13 4.65
C ASP A 53 -0.10 -1.12 5.94
N ALA A 54 -0.59 -0.36 6.92
CA ALA A 54 0.04 -0.23 8.23
C ALA A 54 -0.42 -1.29 9.26
N HIS A 55 -1.32 -2.21 8.88
CA HIS A 55 -1.97 -3.16 9.79
C HIS A 55 -1.01 -4.10 10.53
N SER A 56 -0.06 -4.73 9.83
CA SER A 56 0.82 -5.76 10.42
C SER A 56 2.15 -5.21 10.96
N GLY A 57 2.28 -3.88 11.07
CA GLY A 57 3.51 -3.21 11.50
C GLY A 57 3.98 -2.21 10.46
N PHE A 58 4.05 -0.94 10.87
CA PHE A 58 4.49 0.15 10.01
C PHE A 58 6.02 0.12 9.86
N ASN A 59 6.50 -0.40 8.73
CA ASN A 59 7.93 -0.39 8.41
C ASN A 59 8.31 0.97 7.81
N VAL A 60 8.92 1.83 8.63
CA VAL A 60 9.37 3.18 8.24
C VAL A 60 10.35 3.14 7.06
N ASN A 61 11.23 2.14 7.00
CA ASN A 61 12.20 2.01 5.91
C ASN A 61 11.50 1.67 4.59
N ALA A 62 10.53 0.76 4.64
CA ALA A 62 9.71 0.41 3.48
C ALA A 62 8.92 1.63 3.01
N PHE A 63 8.26 2.34 3.94
CA PHE A 63 7.49 3.54 3.65
C PHE A 63 8.35 4.64 3.01
N ALA A 64 9.51 4.94 3.59
CA ALA A 64 10.45 5.90 3.03
C ALA A 64 10.89 5.49 1.62
N ALA A 65 11.21 4.21 1.42
CA ALA A 65 11.60 3.68 0.12
C ALA A 65 10.51 3.87 -0.93
N VAL A 66 9.26 3.49 -0.64
CA VAL A 66 8.17 3.59 -1.63
C VAL A 66 7.67 5.01 -1.81
N SER A 67 7.76 5.87 -0.78
CA SER A 67 7.44 7.29 -0.93
C SER A 67 8.38 7.99 -1.92
N GLY A 68 9.64 7.56 -1.98
CA GLY A 68 10.62 8.07 -2.96
C GLY A 68 10.42 7.53 -4.38
N THR A 69 9.55 6.53 -4.57
CA THR A 69 9.20 5.98 -5.89
C THR A 69 7.97 6.63 -6.52
N LEU A 70 7.26 7.46 -5.74
CA LEU A 70 6.04 8.11 -6.18
C LEU A 70 6.36 9.26 -7.15
N CYS A 71 5.80 9.22 -8.35
CA CYS A 71 5.95 10.29 -9.32
C CYS A 71 5.28 11.59 -8.86
N GLY A 72 5.73 12.72 -9.41
CA GLY A 72 5.05 14.00 -9.23
C GLY A 72 3.60 13.94 -9.72
N GLY A 73 2.64 14.12 -8.80
CA GLY A 73 1.20 13.97 -9.07
C GLY A 73 0.63 12.59 -8.74
N GLY A 74 1.45 11.67 -8.20
CA GLY A 74 0.99 10.39 -7.72
C GLY A 74 0.22 10.46 -6.40
N VAL A 75 -0.54 9.41 -6.10
CA VAL A 75 -1.40 9.34 -4.90
C VAL A 75 -0.95 8.23 -3.96
N LEU A 76 -0.71 8.58 -2.71
CA LEU A 76 -0.46 7.64 -1.62
C LEU A 76 -1.76 7.35 -0.86
N TYR A 77 -2.16 6.09 -0.83
CA TYR A 77 -3.26 5.57 -0.02
C TYR A 77 -2.69 4.84 1.20
N LEU A 78 -2.85 5.44 2.37
CA LEU A 78 -2.49 4.80 3.64
C LEU A 78 -3.71 4.11 4.23
N VAL A 79 -3.62 2.79 4.38
CA VAL A 79 -4.65 1.98 5.00
C VAL A 79 -4.25 1.73 6.44
N PHE A 80 -5.00 2.33 7.36
CA PHE A 80 -4.94 2.02 8.78
C PHE A 80 -6.15 1.19 9.13
N VAL A 81 -5.93 0.04 9.78
CA VAL A 81 -7.04 -0.61 10.48
C VAL A 81 -7.26 0.14 11.77
N ASP A 82 -8.50 0.57 12.01
CA ASP A 82 -8.90 1.05 13.32
C ASP A 82 -8.82 -0.14 14.27
N THR A 83 -7.73 -0.21 15.02
CA THR A 83 -7.64 -1.05 16.21
C THR A 83 -8.06 -0.18 17.39
N ALA A 84 -9.27 0.38 17.36
CA ALA A 84 -9.85 0.92 18.58
C ALA A 84 -10.00 -0.26 19.55
N VAL A 85 -9.07 -0.28 20.50
CA VAL A 85 -9.01 -1.19 21.63
C VAL A 85 -10.38 -1.25 22.32
N GLY A 86 -10.93 -2.46 22.41
CA GLY A 86 -11.92 -2.80 23.43
C GLY A 86 -11.20 -3.29 24.67
#